data_AF-O96578-F1
#
_entry.id   AF-O96578-F1
#
_cell.length_a   1.000
_cell.length_b   1.000
_cell.length_c   1.000
_cell.angle_alpha   90.00
_cell.angle_beta   90.00
_cell.angle_gamma   90.00
#
_symmetry.space_group_name_H-M   'P 1'
#
loop_
_entity.id
_entity.type
_entity.pdbx_description
1 polymer ?
#
loop_
_entity_poly.entity_id
_entity_poly.type
_entity_poly.pdbx_seq_one_letter_code
_entity_poly.pdbx_strand_id
1 'polypeptide(L)'
;NQPQRVMDDGSGLGPQGGYIGRITNDAREDEMEENVGQVNTMIGNLRNMAIDMGSELENQNRQIDRIKNKAESNEERIKVANQRAHNLLK
;
A
#
# COMPACT_ATOMS: atom_id res chain seq x y z
N ASN A 1 25.43 26.38 14.16
CA ASN A 1 26.40 25.29 13.90
C ASN A 1 25.70 23.95 13.95
N GLN A 2 25.11 23.53 12.82
CA GLN A 2 24.68 22.15 12.58
C GLN A 2 25.80 21.42 11.85
N PRO A 3 26.07 20.14 12.15
CA PRO A 3 27.12 19.42 11.47
C PRO A 3 26.74 19.20 10.01
N GLN A 4 27.70 19.53 9.14
CA GLN A 4 27.66 19.29 7.70
C GLN A 4 27.47 17.79 7.46
N ARG A 5 26.38 17.40 6.77
CA ARG A 5 26.29 16.05 6.21
C ARG A 5 27.33 15.95 5.11
N VAL A 6 28.41 15.21 5.39
CA VAL A 6 29.38 14.81 4.37
C VAL A 6 28.65 13.80 3.49
N MET A 7 28.16 14.26 2.34
CA MET A 7 27.81 13.37 1.23
C MET A 7 29.12 12.81 0.73
N ASP A 8 29.42 11.57 1.10
CA ASP A 8 30.49 10.80 0.48
C ASP A 8 30.07 10.51 -0.97
N ASP A 9 30.87 11.01 -1.91
CA ASP A 9 30.74 10.81 -3.37
C ASP A 9 31.26 9.42 -3.75
N GLY A 10 30.86 8.42 -2.96
CA GLY A 10 31.31 7.04 -3.00
C GLY A 10 30.34 6.18 -3.78
N SER A 11 30.28 6.41 -5.09
CA SER A 11 29.81 5.45 -6.08
C SER A 11 28.30 5.16 -6.08
N GLY A 12 27.59 5.88 -6.94
CA GLY A 12 26.39 5.32 -7.55
C GLY A 12 26.77 4.09 -8.37
N LEU A 13 26.71 2.90 -7.76
CA LEU A 13 26.63 1.67 -8.54
C LEU A 13 25.16 1.43 -8.87
N GLY A 14 24.82 1.80 -10.10
CA GLY A 14 23.64 1.26 -10.76
C GLY A 14 23.73 -0.27 -10.88
N PRO A 15 22.70 -0.92 -11.46
CA PRO A 15 22.38 -2.36 -11.35
C PRO A 15 23.43 -3.38 -11.88
N GLN A 16 24.64 -2.93 -12.21
CA GLN A 16 25.75 -3.73 -12.74
C GLN A 16 26.90 -3.91 -11.72
N GLY A 17 26.88 -3.19 -10.58
CA GLY A 17 27.78 -3.45 -9.47
C GLY A 17 26.96 -3.64 -8.20
N GLY A 18 27.37 -4.60 -7.37
CA GLY A 18 26.62 -5.06 -6.21
C GLY A 18 26.09 -3.96 -5.30
N TYR A 19 25.10 -4.32 -4.49
CA TYR A 19 24.42 -3.41 -3.57
C TYR A 19 25.35 -2.84 -2.48
N ILE A 20 26.47 -3.51 -2.20
CA ILE A 20 27.47 -3.10 -1.20
C ILE A 20 28.83 -2.86 -1.85
N GLY A 21 29.44 -1.71 -1.53
CA GLY A 21 30.84 -1.42 -1.86
C GLY A 21 31.78 -2.27 -1.01
N ARG A 22 32.57 -3.13 -1.64
CA ARG A 22 33.52 -4.03 -0.96
C ARG A 22 34.77 -3.27 -0.50
N ILE A 23 35.17 -3.46 0.75
CA ILE A 23 36.37 -2.82 1.34
C ILE A 23 37.40 -3.88 1.72
N THR A 24 36.97 -4.89 2.46
CA THR A 24 37.82 -5.96 2.99
C THR A 24 37.73 -7.26 2.19
N ASN A 25 36.74 -7.38 1.30
CA ASN A 25 36.44 -8.58 0.51
C ASN A 25 36.34 -9.83 1.39
N ASP A 26 35.68 -9.69 2.55
CA ASP A 26 35.49 -10.78 3.50
C ASP A 26 34.09 -11.43 3.36
N ALA A 27 33.91 -12.58 4.02
CA ALA A 27 32.64 -13.31 3.97
C ALA A 27 31.46 -12.52 4.56
N ARG A 28 31.70 -11.50 5.39
CA ARG A 28 30.63 -10.65 5.94
C ARG A 28 30.10 -9.70 4.87
N GLU A 29 30.98 -9.13 4.05
CA GLU A 29 30.58 -8.32 2.89
C GLU A 29 29.79 -9.15 1.87
N ASP A 30 30.14 -10.41 1.65
CA ASP A 30 29.35 -11.33 0.81
C ASP A 30 27.96 -11.62 1.40
N GLU A 31 27.86 -11.86 2.71
CA GLU A 31 26.56 -12.07 3.39
C GLU A 31 25.69 -10.80 3.35
N MET A 32 26.29 -9.62 3.51
CA MET A 32 25.57 -8.34 3.39
C MET A 32 25.04 -8.14 1.97
N GLU A 33 25.82 -8.45 0.94
CA GLU A 33 25.40 -8.39 -0.46
C GLU A 33 24.20 -9.32 -0.72
N GLU A 34 24.27 -10.57 -0.23
CA GLU A 34 23.17 -11.53 -0.35
C GLU A 34 21.90 -11.02 0.36
N ASN A 35 22.04 -10.61 1.62
CA ASN A 35 20.93 -10.11 2.43
C ASN A 35 20.27 -8.88 1.79
N VAL A 36 21.05 -7.93 1.27
CA VAL A 36 20.49 -6.76 0.59
C VAL A 36 19.84 -7.14 -0.74
N GLY A 37 20.36 -8.11 -1.48
CA GLY A 37 19.70 -8.67 -2.66
C GLY A 37 18.33 -9.29 -2.34
N GLN A 38 18.24 -10.04 -1.24
CA GLN A 38 16.97 -10.57 -0.75
C GLN A 38 16.01 -9.45 -0.34
N VAL A 39 16.50 -8.42 0.37
CA VAL A 39 15.71 -7.23 0.72
C VAL A 39 15.18 -6.50 -0.51
N ASN A 40 15.97 -6.35 -1.57
CA ASN A 40 15.51 -5.73 -2.82
C ASN A 40 14.34 -6.53 -3.46
N THR A 41 14.43 -7.86 -3.42
CA THR A 41 13.33 -8.73 -3.87
C THR A 41 12.08 -8.57 -2.99
N MET A 42 12.25 -8.52 -1.67
CA MET A 42 11.16 -8.26 -0.73
C MET A 42 10.52 -6.89 -0.96
N ILE A 43 11.30 -5.85 -1.26
CA ILE A 43 10.80 -4.50 -1.61
C ILE A 43 9.97 -4.57 -2.90
N GLY A 44 10.42 -5.32 -3.91
CA GLY A 44 9.64 -5.56 -5.13
C GLY A 44 8.27 -6.18 -4.84
N ASN A 45 8.23 -7.18 -3.96
CA ASN A 45 6.99 -7.82 -3.54
C ASN A 45 6.09 -6.86 -2.73
N LEU A 46 6.66 -6.09 -1.80
CA LEU A 46 5.94 -5.06 -1.03
C LEU A 46 5.33 -3.99 -1.95
N ARG A 47 6.06 -3.58 -3.00
CA ARG A 47 5.55 -2.65 -4.01
C ARG A 47 4.33 -3.22 -4.73
N ASN A 48 4.40 -4.47 -5.17
CA ASN A 48 3.26 -5.11 -5.86
C ASN A 48 2.06 -5.23 -4.92
N MET A 49 2.26 -5.68 -3.67
CA MET A 49 1.18 -5.73 -2.68
C MET A 49 0.57 -4.35 -2.40
N ALA A 50 1.37 -3.27 -2.36
CA ALA A 50 0.86 -1.92 -2.18
C ALA A 50 0.00 -1.46 -3.37
N ILE A 51 0.38 -1.83 -4.60
CA ILE A 51 -0.40 -1.53 -5.82
C ILE A 51 -1.71 -2.31 -5.82
N ASP A 52 -1.66 -3.60 -5.53
CA ASP A 52 -2.84 -4.48 -5.50
C ASP A 52 -3.81 -4.02 -4.41
N MET A 53 -3.29 -3.73 -3.21
CA MET A 53 -4.07 -3.20 -2.09
C MET A 53 -4.66 -1.83 -2.41
N GLY A 54 -3.91 -0.94 -3.06
CA GLY A 54 -4.42 0.37 -3.49
C GLY A 54 -5.58 0.24 -4.48
N SER A 55 -5.45 -0.64 -5.47
CA SER A 55 -6.49 -0.92 -6.46
C SER A 55 -7.73 -1.53 -5.82
N GLU A 56 -7.54 -2.45 -4.86
CA GLU A 56 -8.63 -3.08 -4.13
C GLU A 56 -9.38 -2.08 -3.23
N LEU A 57 -8.66 -1.17 -2.55
CA LEU A 57 -9.29 -0.08 -1.79
C LEU A 57 -10.15 0.82 -2.69
N GLU A 58 -9.69 1.16 -3.89
CA GLU A 58 -10.48 1.95 -4.84
C GLU A 58 -11.75 1.20 -5.30
N ASN A 59 -11.62 -0.10 -5.58
CA ASN A 59 -12.74 -0.96 -5.93
C ASN A 59 -13.77 -1.04 -4.80
N GLN A 60 -13.32 -1.21 -3.57
CA GLN A 60 -14.17 -1.29 -2.38
C GLN A 60 -14.84 0.06 -2.09
N ASN A 61 -14.15 1.19 -2.23
CA ASN A 61 -14.76 2.52 -2.10
C ASN A 61 -15.94 2.70 -3.08
N ARG A 62 -15.74 2.36 -4.37
CA ARG A 62 -16.83 2.38 -5.35
C ARG A 62 -17.97 1.43 -4.97
N GLN A 63 -17.67 0.28 -4.37
CA GLN A 63 -18.69 -0.65 -3.91
C GLN A 63 -19.49 -0.10 -2.72
N ILE A 64 -18.81 0.54 -1.77
CA ILE A 64 -19.44 1.21 -0.62
C ILE A 64 -20.40 2.30 -1.12
N ASP A 65 -20.02 3.11 -2.10
CA ASP A 65 -20.90 4.12 -2.67
C ASP A 65 -22.18 3.51 -3.26
N ARG A 66 -22.06 2.39 -3.97
CA ARG A 66 -23.22 1.66 -4.49
C ARG A 66 -24.10 1.10 -3.38
N ILE A 67 -23.50 0.59 -2.30
CA ILE A 67 -24.23 0.09 -1.14
C ILE A 67 -24.97 1.24 -0.44
N LYS A 68 -24.32 2.38 -0.27
CA LYS A 68 -24.91 3.58 0.31
C LYS A 68 -26.15 4.02 -0.46
N ASN A 69 -26.06 4.14 -1.79
CA ASN A 69 -27.21 4.52 -2.62
C ASN A 69 -28.37 3.52 -2.50
N LYS A 70 -28.07 2.21 -2.42
CA LYS A 70 -29.08 1.18 -2.18
C LYS A 70 -29.70 1.28 -0.79
N ALA A 71 -28.90 1.59 0.22
CA ALA A 71 -29.35 1.77 1.60
C ALA A 71 -30.32 2.96 1.70
N GLU A 72 -29.98 4.10 1.09
CA GLU A 72 -30.85 5.30 1.05
C GLU A 72 -32.19 4.99 0.36
N SER A 73 -32.17 4.29 -0.78
CA SER A 73 -33.41 3.90 -1.46
C SER A 73 -34.27 2.94 -0.62
N ASN A 74 -33.63 2.02 0.10
CA ASN A 74 -34.34 1.10 0.99
C ASN A 74 -34.94 1.83 2.20
N GLU A 75 -34.22 2.79 2.78
CA GLU A 75 -34.72 3.62 3.88
C GLU A 75 -35.99 4.37 3.46
N GLU A 76 -35.98 5.01 2.28
CA GLU A 76 -37.15 5.70 1.75
C GLU A 76 -38.34 4.76 1.55
N ARG A 77 -38.11 3.58 0.96
CA ARG A 77 -39.15 2.55 0.78
C ARG A 77 -39.74 2.09 2.11
N ILE A 78 -38.90 1.86 3.12
CA ILE A 78 -39.33 1.46 4.46
C ILE A 78 -40.16 2.57 5.09
N LYS A 79 -39.74 3.84 4.97
CA LYS A 79 -40.48 4.99 5.49
C LYS A 79 -41.87 5.10 4.87
N VAL A 80 -41.97 4.97 3.54
CA VAL A 80 -43.26 4.98 2.82
C VAL A 80 -44.14 3.80 3.24
N ALA A 81 -43.56 2.59 3.35
CA ALA A 81 -44.30 1.41 3.77
C ALA A 81 -44.83 1.55 5.21
N ASN A 82 -44.02 2.07 6.13
CA ASN A 82 -44.44 2.35 7.51
C ASN A 82 -45.56 3.40 7.57
N GLN A 83 -45.47 4.46 6.78
CA GLN A 83 -46.55 5.46 6.73
C GLN A 83 -47.87 4.86 6.23
N ARG A 84 -47.81 4.01 5.20
CA ARG A 84 -48.99 3.30 4.68
C ARG A 84 -49.56 2.35 5.72
N ALA A 85 -48.73 1.56 6.39
CA ALA A 85 -49.16 0.65 7.46
C ALA A 85 -49.81 1.42 8.62
N HIS A 86 -49.22 2.54 9.04
CA HIS A 86 -49.78 3.39 10.09
C HIS A 86 -51.16 3.95 9.72
N ASN A 87 -51.36 4.35 8.46
CA ASN A 87 -52.66 4.83 7.98
C ASN A 87 -53.72 3.73 7.94
N LEU A 88 -53.34 2.45 7.76
CA LEU A 88 -54.25 1.31 7.78
C LEU A 88 -54.61 0.83 9.20
N LEU A 89 -53.80 1.18 10.20
CA LEU A 89 -54.04 0.87 11.61
C LEU A 89 -54.87 1.93 12.34
N LYS A 90 -55.20 3.04 11.67
CA LYS A 90 -56.16 4.04 12.14
C LYS A 90 -57.55 3.72 11.61
#